data_AF-A0A0F8X957-F1
#
_entry.id   AF-A0A0F8X957-F1
#
_cell.length_a   1.000
_cell.length_b   1.000
_cell.length_c   1.000
_cell.angle_alpha   90.00
_cell.angle_beta   90.00
_cell.angle_gamma   90.00
#
_symmetry.space_group_name_H-M   'P 1'
#
loop_
_entity.id
_entity.type
_entity.pdbx_description
1 polymer ?
#
loop_
_entity_poly.entity_id
_entity_poly.type
_entity_poly.pdbx_seq_one_letter_code
_entity_poly.pdbx_strand_id
1 'polypeptide(L)'
;MMGSKSPENACPSMYRVHQKFNKASITDIETAIREEFQRINLKRRLKSGQRAGITVGSRGIDRLTDVVATVVACLKNLELKPCII
;
A
#
# COMPACT_ATOMS: atom_id res chain seq x y z
N MET A 1 -32.19 49.68 6.50
CA MET A 1 -30.85 49.98 5.96
C MET A 1 -29.83 49.09 6.66
N MET A 2 -28.91 48.55 5.87
CA MET A 2 -27.69 47.80 6.18
C MET A 2 -27.76 46.63 7.17
N GLY A 3 -27.54 45.43 6.62
CA GLY A 3 -27.28 44.22 7.38
C GLY A 3 -25.86 44.12 7.93
N SER A 4 -25.62 43.06 8.69
CA SER A 4 -24.27 42.61 9.01
C SER A 4 -24.26 41.13 9.36
N LYS A 5 -23.77 40.36 8.39
CA LYS A 5 -22.96 39.13 8.46
C LYS A 5 -23.34 38.05 9.49
N SER A 6 -23.64 36.86 8.95
CA SER A 6 -23.44 35.57 9.63
C SER A 6 -22.12 35.56 10.40
N PRO A 7 -22.02 34.91 11.59
CA PRO A 7 -20.74 34.73 12.23
C PRO A 7 -19.83 33.99 11.25
N GLU A 8 -18.81 34.71 10.82
CA GLU A 8 -17.59 34.17 10.23
C GLU A 8 -17.19 32.94 11.05
N ASN A 9 -17.20 31.77 10.41
CA ASN A 9 -16.85 30.50 11.03
C ASN A 9 -15.37 30.53 11.44
N ALA A 10 -15.07 31.14 12.59
CA ALA A 10 -13.74 31.14 13.17
C ALA A 10 -13.38 29.68 13.49
N CYS A 11 -12.32 29.17 12.85
CA CYS A 11 -11.77 27.88 13.24
C CYS A 11 -11.39 27.92 14.73
N PRO A 12 -11.62 26.84 15.48
CA PRO A 12 -11.22 26.76 16.88
C PRO A 12 -9.70 26.94 17.02
N SER A 13 -9.24 27.28 18.22
CA SER A 13 -7.80 27.32 18.53
C SER A 13 -7.17 25.95 18.24
N MET A 14 -6.40 25.85 17.14
CA MET A 14 -5.74 24.62 16.72
C MET A 14 -4.30 24.57 17.24
N TYR A 15 -3.85 23.38 17.62
CA TYR A 15 -2.45 23.14 17.97
C TYR A 15 -1.66 22.66 16.74
N ARG A 16 -0.44 23.16 16.54
CA ARG A 16 0.41 22.75 15.42
C ARG A 16 1.00 21.37 15.69
N VAL A 17 0.63 20.40 14.87
CA VAL A 17 1.28 19.08 14.84
C VAL A 17 2.28 19.03 13.69
N HIS A 18 3.52 18.65 13.98
CA HIS A 18 4.55 18.41 12.96
C HIS A 18 4.86 16.91 12.89
N GLN A 19 4.43 16.25 11.82
CA GLN A 19 4.73 14.84 11.57
C GLN A 19 5.98 14.72 10.70
N LYS A 20 7.00 14.01 11.20
CA LYS A 20 8.20 13.67 10.42
C LYS A 20 8.04 12.25 9.88
N PHE A 21 8.00 12.11 8.56
CA PHE A 21 7.99 10.79 7.91
C PHE A 21 9.41 10.27 7.69
N ASN A 22 9.54 8.94 7.68
CA ASN A 22 10.78 8.31 7.22
C ASN A 22 11.01 8.67 5.74
N LYS A 23 12.24 9.02 5.39
CA LYS A 23 12.66 9.35 4.02
C LYS A 23 13.24 8.16 3.27
N ALA A 24 13.35 6.99 3.92
CA ALA A 24 13.73 5.76 3.25
C ALA A 24 12.75 5.48 2.10
N SER A 25 13.30 5.14 0.94
CA SER A 25 12.54 4.87 -0.26
C SER A 25 13.13 3.66 -0.98
N ILE A 26 12.28 2.98 -1.73
CA ILE A 26 12.66 1.85 -2.58
C ILE A 26 12.61 2.36 -4.01
N THR A 27 13.75 2.45 -4.68
CA THR A 27 13.80 2.93 -6.07
C THR A 27 13.24 1.89 -7.03
N ASP A 28 13.69 0.64 -6.88
CA ASP A 28 13.24 -0.52 -7.66
C ASP A 28 12.32 -1.40 -6.82
N ILE A 29 11.01 -1.17 -6.97
CA ILE A 29 9.97 -1.91 -6.25
C ILE A 29 9.94 -3.39 -6.68
N GLU A 30 10.15 -3.67 -7.97
CA GLU A 30 10.02 -5.03 -8.47
C GLU A 30 11.09 -5.95 -7.88
N THR A 31 12.35 -5.48 -7.92
CA THR A 31 13.49 -6.23 -7.37
C THR A 31 13.31 -6.43 -5.87
N ALA A 32 12.96 -5.39 -5.12
CA ALA A 32 12.76 -5.48 -3.67
C ALA A 32 11.67 -6.50 -3.30
N ILE A 33 10.54 -6.52 -4.02
CA ILE A 33 9.46 -7.49 -3.77
C ILE A 33 9.95 -8.92 -4.06
N ARG A 34 10.69 -9.13 -5.16
CA ARG A 34 11.20 -10.47 -5.52
C ARG A 34 12.19 -10.98 -4.48
N GLU A 35 13.07 -10.13 -3.98
CA GLU A 35 14.00 -10.46 -2.90
C GLU A 35 13.26 -10.85 -1.62
N GLU A 36 12.23 -10.08 -1.23
CA GLU A 36 11.40 -10.42 -0.07
C GLU A 36 10.67 -11.75 -0.26
N PHE A 37 10.15 -12.03 -1.45
CA PHE A 37 9.53 -13.32 -1.79
C PHE A 37 10.52 -14.50 -1.69
N GLN A 38 11.78 -14.29 -2.09
CA GLN A 38 12.83 -15.30 -1.92
C GLN A 38 13.15 -15.52 -0.44
N ARG A 39 13.24 -14.45 0.35
CA ARG A 39 13.55 -14.49 1.78
C ARG A 39 12.53 -15.29 2.58
N ILE A 40 11.23 -15.12 2.31
CA ILE A 40 10.16 -15.87 2.98
C ILE A 40 10.06 -17.34 2.50
N ASN A 41 10.66 -17.67 1.34
CA ASN A 41 10.79 -19.00 0.78
C ASN A 41 9.48 -19.83 0.79
N LEU A 42 8.43 -19.27 0.16
CA LEU A 42 7.09 -19.85 0.13
C LEU A 42 7.00 -21.21 -0.56
N LYS A 43 7.94 -21.52 -1.48
CA LYS A 43 7.94 -22.79 -2.24
C LYS A 43 7.89 -24.03 -1.35
N ARG A 44 8.47 -23.98 -0.15
CA ARG A 44 8.48 -25.12 0.79
C ARG A 44 7.16 -25.31 1.54
N ARG A 45 6.27 -24.31 1.54
CA ARG A 45 5.07 -24.27 2.39
C ARG A 45 3.77 -24.34 1.61
N LEU A 46 3.80 -24.07 0.31
CA LEU A 46 2.63 -23.95 -0.55
C LEU A 46 2.55 -25.10 -1.54
N LYS A 47 1.31 -25.48 -1.89
CA LYS A 47 1.03 -26.48 -2.93
C LYS A 47 0.61 -25.77 -4.21
N SER A 48 1.02 -26.31 -5.34
CA SER A 48 0.57 -25.87 -6.67
C SER A 48 -0.96 -25.83 -6.75
N GLY A 49 -1.51 -24.82 -7.43
CA GLY A 49 -2.93 -24.65 -7.68
C GLY A 49 -3.76 -24.02 -6.55
N GLN A 50 -3.16 -23.72 -5.39
CA GLN A 50 -3.86 -23.05 -4.29
C GLN A 50 -4.28 -21.61 -4.65
N ARG A 51 -5.41 -21.16 -4.10
CA ARG A 51 -5.89 -19.77 -4.26
C ARG A 51 -5.23 -18.86 -3.23
N ALA A 52 -4.76 -17.69 -3.68
CA ALA A 52 -4.13 -16.69 -2.82
C ALA A 52 -4.95 -15.40 -2.85
N GLY A 53 -5.49 -15.00 -1.70
CA GLY A 53 -6.12 -13.69 -1.54
C GLY A 53 -5.07 -12.61 -1.33
N ILE A 54 -5.14 -11.53 -2.10
CA ILE A 54 -4.26 -10.36 -1.98
C ILE A 54 -5.11 -9.21 -1.47
N THR A 55 -4.93 -8.85 -0.21
CA THR A 55 -5.53 -7.64 0.36
C THR A 55 -4.67 -6.44 0.00
N VAL A 56 -5.31 -5.37 -0.47
CA VAL A 56 -4.60 -4.19 -0.99
C VAL A 56 -5.03 -2.94 -0.22
N GLY A 57 -4.08 -2.28 0.42
CA GLY A 57 -4.29 -0.97 1.05
C GLY A 57 -4.05 0.16 0.06
N SER A 58 -4.97 1.11 -0.07
CA SER A 58 -4.80 2.27 -0.98
C SER A 58 -4.14 3.49 -0.32
N ARG A 59 -4.05 3.52 1.01
CA ARG A 59 -3.60 4.70 1.76
C ARG A 59 -2.13 4.57 2.16
N GLY A 60 -1.33 5.58 1.81
CA GLY A 60 0.06 5.68 2.25
C GLY A 60 1.02 4.72 1.54
N ILE A 61 0.62 4.12 0.42
CA ILE A 61 1.46 3.25 -0.42
C ILE A 61 1.69 3.95 -1.77
N ASP A 62 2.96 4.12 -2.12
CA ASP A 62 3.39 4.63 -3.43
C ASP A 62 3.35 3.51 -4.49
N ARG A 63 3.13 3.87 -5.76
CA ARG A 63 3.17 2.94 -6.92
C ARG A 63 2.42 1.62 -6.69
N LEU A 64 1.22 1.73 -6.12
CA LEU A 64 0.39 0.58 -5.74
C LEU A 64 0.21 -0.45 -6.87
N THR A 65 0.00 0.02 -8.10
CA THR A 65 -0.15 -0.84 -9.27
C THR A 65 1.07 -1.74 -9.48
N ASP A 66 2.28 -1.19 -9.40
CA ASP A 66 3.53 -1.92 -9.61
C ASP A 66 3.75 -2.95 -8.50
N VAL A 67 3.46 -2.56 -7.26
CA VAL A 67 3.51 -3.46 -6.10
C VAL A 67 2.57 -4.65 -6.31
N VAL A 68 1.30 -4.39 -6.60
CA VAL A 68 0.29 -5.44 -6.73
C VAL A 68 0.58 -6.33 -7.95
N ALA A 69 0.96 -5.74 -9.09
CA ALA A 69 1.30 -6.49 -10.29
C ALA A 69 2.48 -7.45 -10.05
N THR A 70 3.54 -6.96 -9.37
CA THR A 70 4.71 -7.78 -9.04
C THR A 70 4.36 -8.91 -8.09
N VAL A 71 3.56 -8.64 -7.05
CA VAL A 71 3.07 -9.67 -6.12
C VAL A 71 2.26 -10.74 -6.86
N VAL A 72 1.33 -10.33 -7.75
CA VAL A 72 0.55 -11.26 -8.58
C VAL A 72 1.46 -12.12 -9.45
N ALA A 73 2.47 -11.54 -10.09
CA ALA A 73 3.43 -12.27 -10.92
C ALA A 73 4.24 -13.29 -10.09
N CYS A 74 4.75 -12.88 -8.92
CA CYS A 74 5.46 -13.77 -8.01
C CYS A 74 4.58 -14.96 -7.57
N LEU A 75 3.31 -14.73 -7.24
CA LEU A 75 2.39 -15.80 -6.85
C LEU A 75 2.06 -16.73 -8.02
N LYS A 76 1.86 -16.21 -9.23
CA LYS A 76 1.67 -17.04 -10.44
C LYS A 76 2.88 -17.91 -10.75
N ASN A 77 4.10 -17.40 -10.55
CA ASN A 77 5.34 -18.17 -10.70
C ASN A 77 5.49 -19.31 -9.67
N LEU A 78 4.71 -19.26 -8.58
CA LEU A 78 4.57 -20.34 -7.60
C LEU A 78 3.39 -21.28 -7.93
N GLU A 79 2.82 -21.16 -9.14
CA GLU A 79 1.67 -21.92 -9.62
C GLU A 79 0.39 -21.70 -8.79
N LEU A 80 0.29 -20.56 -8.13
CA LEU A 80 -0.89 -20.17 -7.36
C LEU A 80 -1.90 -19.43 -8.23
N LYS A 81 -3.13 -19.32 -7.70
CA LYS A 81 -4.25 -18.60 -8.32
C LYS A 81 -4.55 -17.33 -7.51
N PRO A 82 -3.88 -16.20 -7.79
CA PRO A 82 -4.09 -14.97 -7.06
C PRO A 82 -5.43 -14.30 -7.38
N CYS A 83 -6.03 -13.67 -6.37
CA CYS A 83 -7.23 -12.86 -6.47
C CYS A 83 -7.09 -11.64 -5.56
N ILE A 84 -7.37 -10.45 -6.09
CA ILE A 84 -7.45 -9.23 -5.28
C ILE A 84 -8.81 -9.23 -4.57
N ILE A 85 -8.84 -8.87 -3.28
CA ILE A 85 -10.02 -8.90 -2.41
C ILE A 85 -10.24 -7.52 -1.80
#